data_AF-A0A6N3BE20-F1
#
_entry.id   AF-A0A6N3BE20-F1
#
_cell.length_a   1.000
_cell.length_b   1.000
_cell.length_c   1.000
_cell.angle_alpha   90.00
_cell.angle_beta   90.00
_cell.angle_gamma   90.00
#
_symmetry.space_group_name_H-M   'P 1'
#
loop_
_entity.id
_entity.type
_entity.pdbx_description
1 polymer ?
#
loop_
_entity_poly.entity_id
_entity_poly.type
_entity_poly.pdbx_seq_one_letter_code
_entity_poly.pdbx_strand_id
1 'polypeptide(L)'
;MIAEYIAFNNIKVELLKLIKQDNSNKVYQYNYYKWRLSRGFKPRKLLELLKQEFKEYDVEIMFMEYEDAPCYSIYLYRKEE
;
A
#
# COMPACT_ATOMS: atom_id res chain seq x y z
N MET A 1 -5.68 12.94 -13.34
CA MET A 1 -4.47 13.39 -12.64
C MET A 1 -3.38 12.33 -12.81
N ILE A 2 -2.36 12.60 -13.63
CA ILE A 2 -1.32 11.63 -14.01
C ILE A 2 -0.42 11.25 -12.80
N ALA A 3 -0.09 12.22 -11.94
CA ALA A 3 0.79 12.00 -10.79
C ALA A 3 0.22 11.02 -9.74
N GLU A 4 -1.07 11.13 -9.45
CA GLU A 4 -1.78 10.22 -8.53
C GLU A 4 -1.75 8.77 -9.04
N TYR A 5 -1.91 8.59 -10.34
CA TYR A 5 -1.90 7.28 -10.99
C TYR A 5 -0.50 6.65 -11.01
N ILE A 6 0.54 7.46 -11.21
CA ILE A 6 1.94 7.02 -11.15
C ILE A 6 2.30 6.60 -9.71
N ALA A 7 1.93 7.40 -8.71
CA ALA A 7 2.15 7.06 -7.30
C ALA A 7 1.49 5.73 -6.92
N PHE A 8 0.22 5.55 -7.30
CA PHE A 8 -0.51 4.31 -7.09
C PHE A 8 0.14 3.09 -7.76
N ASN A 9 0.51 3.21 -9.05
CA ASN A 9 1.13 2.09 -9.77
C ASN A 9 2.47 1.69 -9.16
N ASN A 10 3.28 2.66 -8.73
CA ASN A 10 4.55 2.37 -8.05
C ASN A 10 4.32 1.58 -6.76
N ILE A 11 3.38 2.02 -5.92
CA ILE A 11 3.04 1.30 -4.67
C ILE A 11 2.54 -0.11 -5.01
N LYS A 12 1.61 -0.23 -5.97
CA LYS A 12 1.05 -1.51 -6.39
C LYS A 12 2.12 -2.51 -6.80
N VAL A 13 3.07 -2.09 -7.65
CA VAL A 13 4.16 -2.94 -8.13
C VAL A 13 5.03 -3.44 -6.97
N GLU A 14 5.36 -2.56 -6.02
CA GLU A 14 6.18 -2.94 -4.86
C GLU A 14 5.44 -3.92 -3.93
N LEU A 15 4.15 -3.67 -3.65
CA LEU A 15 3.31 -4.59 -2.87
C LEU A 15 3.18 -5.96 -3.55
N LEU A 16 3.01 -6.01 -4.88
CA LEU A 16 2.95 -7.27 -5.62
C LEU A 16 4.27 -8.04 -5.58
N LYS A 17 5.42 -7.35 -5.62
CA LYS A 17 6.72 -8.00 -5.45
C LYS A 17 6.84 -8.64 -4.07
N LEU A 18 6.44 -7.92 -3.02
CA LEU A 18 6.46 -8.43 -1.64
C LEU A 18 5.63 -9.71 -1.50
N ILE A 19 4.41 -9.73 -2.04
CA ILE A 19 3.53 -10.92 -2.00
C ILE A 19 4.12 -12.11 -2.78
N LYS A 20 4.81 -11.85 -3.90
CA LYS A 20 5.34 -12.91 -4.79
C LYS A 20 6.70 -13.46 -4.37
N GLN A 21 7.52 -12.65 -3.71
CA GLN A 21 8.89 -13.03 -3.34
C GLN A 21 8.93 -13.90 -2.09
N ASP A 22 7.96 -13.77 -1.21
CA ASP A 22 7.92 -14.50 0.04
C ASP A 22 6.48 -15.02 0.24
N ASN A 23 6.34 -16.34 0.33
CA ASN A 23 5.04 -16.97 0.60
C ASN A 23 4.92 -17.39 2.07
N SER A 24 5.95 -17.15 2.87
CA SER A 24 6.07 -17.64 4.25
C SER A 24 5.79 -16.52 5.24
N ASN A 25 6.08 -15.27 4.89
CA ASN A 25 5.80 -14.12 5.71
C ASN A 25 4.30 -13.79 5.72
N LYS A 26 3.75 -13.70 6.93
CA LYS A 26 2.34 -13.38 7.19
C LYS A 26 2.05 -11.88 7.10
N VAL A 27 3.07 -11.03 7.26
CA VAL A 27 2.93 -9.58 7.29
C VAL A 27 4.02 -8.94 6.45
N TYR A 28 3.63 -8.05 5.53
CA TYR A 28 4.55 -7.20 4.76
C TYR A 28 4.31 -5.75 5.11
N GLN A 29 5.38 -4.96 5.22
CA GLN A 29 5.31 -3.53 5.42
C GLN A 29 5.96 -2.79 4.25
N TYR A 30 5.28 -1.77 3.74
CA TYR A 30 5.80 -0.84 2.76
C TYR A 30 5.63 0.59 3.24
N ASN A 31 6.74 1.33 3.33
CA ASN A 31 6.75 2.71 3.76
C ASN A 31 6.68 3.65 2.56
N TYR A 32 5.57 4.35 2.43
CA TYR A 32 5.34 5.30 1.36
C TYR A 32 5.48 6.75 1.85
N TYR A 33 6.49 7.47 1.37
CA TYR A 33 6.80 8.81 1.87
C TYR A 33 5.75 9.87 1.52
N LYS A 34 5.36 10.68 2.51
CA LYS A 34 4.33 11.74 2.40
C LYS A 34 4.66 12.76 1.30
N TRP A 35 5.94 13.11 1.14
CA TRP A 35 6.39 14.07 0.12
C TRP A 35 6.21 13.58 -1.32
N ARG A 36 6.04 12.26 -1.54
CA ARG A 36 5.74 11.69 -2.87
C ARG A 36 4.26 11.84 -3.25
N LEU A 37 3.40 12.25 -2.32
CA LEU A 37 2.03 12.60 -2.66
C LEU A 37 2.01 13.94 -3.40
N SER A 38 1.63 13.89 -4.67
CA SER A 38 1.22 15.09 -5.40
C SER A 38 0.12 15.81 -4.62
N ARG A 39 0.20 17.15 -4.55
CA ARG A 39 -0.80 18.01 -3.91
C ARG A 39 -2.21 17.54 -4.31
N GLY A 40 -2.99 17.06 -3.34
CA GLY A 40 -4.37 16.60 -3.54
C GLY A 40 -4.61 15.10 -3.45
N PHE A 41 -3.56 14.25 -3.45
CA PHE A 41 -3.76 12.81 -3.27
C PHE A 41 -4.07 12.50 -1.82
N LYS A 42 -5.27 11.97 -1.57
CA LYS A 42 -5.72 11.64 -0.21
C LYS A 42 -5.30 10.21 0.14
N PRO A 43 -4.60 9.98 1.26
CA PRO A 43 -4.20 8.64 1.71
C PRO A 43 -5.36 7.64 1.81
N ARG A 44 -6.55 8.11 2.20
CA ARG A 44 -7.77 7.28 2.24
C ARG A 44 -8.16 6.74 0.86
N LYS A 45 -8.10 7.58 -0.18
CA LYS A 45 -8.42 7.19 -1.56
C LYS A 45 -7.41 6.16 -2.08
N LEU A 46 -6.12 6.31 -1.73
CA LEU A 46 -5.10 5.30 -2.03
C LEU A 46 -5.44 3.96 -1.40
N LEU A 47 -5.80 3.96 -0.11
CA LEU A 47 -6.15 2.74 0.60
C LEU A 47 -7.35 2.04 -0.04
N GLU A 48 -8.38 2.77 -0.42
CA GLU A 48 -9.55 2.20 -1.10
C GLU A 48 -9.19 1.56 -2.43
N LEU A 49 -8.36 2.24 -3.24
CA LEU A 49 -7.89 1.70 -4.52
C LEU A 49 -7.03 0.44 -4.32
N LEU A 50 -6.12 0.45 -3.34
CA LEU A 50 -5.31 -0.72 -3.02
C LEU A 50 -6.19 -1.88 -2.53
N LYS A 51 -7.15 -1.64 -1.64
CA LYS A 51 -8.09 -2.68 -1.19
C LYS A 51 -8.90 -3.26 -2.35
N GLN A 52 -9.24 -2.46 -3.35
CA GLN A 52 -9.93 -2.95 -4.55
C GLN A 52 -9.02 -3.81 -5.43
N GLU A 53 -7.81 -3.37 -5.76
CA GLU A 53 -6.88 -4.15 -6.60
C GLU A 53 -6.45 -5.46 -5.94
N PHE A 54 -6.24 -5.45 -4.62
CA PHE A 54 -5.76 -6.62 -3.90
C PHE A 54 -6.91 -7.46 -3.33
N LYS A 55 -8.17 -7.17 -3.68
CA LYS A 55 -9.34 -7.90 -3.18
C LYS A 55 -9.32 -9.39 -3.57
N GLU A 56 -8.75 -9.70 -4.73
CA GLU A 56 -8.62 -11.07 -5.26
C GLU A 56 -7.43 -11.84 -4.66
N TYR A 57 -6.61 -11.16 -3.85
CA TYR A 57 -5.51 -11.79 -3.14
C TYR A 57 -5.97 -12.10 -1.71
N ASP A 58 -5.48 -13.19 -1.13
CA ASP A 58 -5.71 -13.55 0.28
C ASP A 58 -4.94 -12.64 1.25
N VAL A 59 -5.02 -11.33 1.04
CA VAL A 59 -4.36 -10.32 1.85
C VAL A 59 -5.34 -9.26 2.32
N GLU A 60 -5.16 -8.81 3.55
CA GLU A 60 -5.80 -7.64 4.12
C GLU A 60 -4.82 -6.47 4.10
N ILE A 61 -5.26 -5.31 3.62
CA ILE A 61 -4.46 -4.10 3.58
C ILE A 61 -4.87 -3.16 4.71
N MET A 62 -3.90 -2.81 5.55
CA MET A 62 -4.04 -1.77 6.55
C MET A 62 -3.09 -0.61 6.25
N PHE A 63 -3.52 0.58 6.66
CA PHE A 63 -2.77 1.81 6.48
C PHE A 63 -2.61 2.48 7.83
N MET A 64 -1.35 2.70 8.25
CA MET A 64 -1.04 3.44 9.45
C MET A 64 -0.39 4.77 9.07
N GLU A 65 -1.02 5.85 9.52
CA GLU A 65 -0.48 7.20 9.46
C GLU A 65 -0.03 7.58 10.87
N TYR A 66 1.24 7.92 11.02
CA TYR A 66 1.77 8.52 12.23
C TYR A 66 1.98 10.01 11.96
N GLU A 67 1.54 10.88 12.87
CA GLU A 67 1.63 12.33 12.70
C GLU A 67 3.10 12.76 12.47
N ASP A 68 4.01 12.27 13.32
CA ASP A 68 5.44 12.59 13.27
C ASP A 68 6.26 11.81 12.22
N ALA A 69 5.65 10.85 11.51
CA ALA A 69 6.38 10.07 10.51
C ALA A 69 6.42 10.79 9.15
N PRO A 70 7.56 10.72 8.42
CA PRO A 70 7.67 11.24 7.05
C PRO A 70 7.00 10.32 6.02
N CYS A 71 6.44 9.19 6.45
CA CYS A 71 5.85 8.17 5.59
C CYS A 71 4.54 7.63 6.16
N TYR A 72 3.76 7.07 5.26
CA TYR A 72 2.64 6.20 5.55
C TYR A 72 3.11 4.75 5.53
N SER A 73 2.73 3.98 6.54
CA SER A 73 3.05 2.55 6.59
C SER A 73 1.87 1.75 6.06
N ILE A 74 2.08 1.04 4.95
CA ILE A 74 1.11 0.14 4.35
C ILE A 74 1.47 -1.27 4.78
N TYR A 75 0.52 -1.95 5.43
CA TYR A 75 0.67 -3.33 5.86
C TYR A 75 -0.20 -4.25 5.00
N LEU A 76 0.37 -5.36 4.56
CA LEU A 76 -0.35 -6.47 3.94
C LEU A 76 -0.29 -7.65 4.90
N TYR A 77 -1.45 -8.10 5.36
CA TYR A 77 -1.59 -9.28 6.20
C TYR A 77 -2.14 -10.41 5.35
N ARG A 78 -1.44 -11.54 5.23
CA ARG A 78 -2.04 -12.72 4.58
C ARG A 78 -3.12 -13.27 5.50
N LYS A 79 -4.34 -13.48 4.97
CA LYS A 79 -5.42 -14.12 5.73
C LYS A 79 -4.97 -15.56 6.01
N GLU A 80 -4.92 -15.94 7.28
CA GLU A 80 -4.70 -17.34 7.63
C GLU A 80 -5.97 -18.14 7.28
N GLU A 81 -5.81 -19.24 6.55
CA GLU A 81 -6.86 -20.27 6.35
C GLU A 81 -7.21 -20.97 7.67
#